data_AF-A0A484ANN4-F1
#
_entry.id   AF-A0A484ANN4-F1
#
_cell.length_a   1.000
_cell.length_b   1.000
_cell.length_c   1.000
_cell.angle_alpha   90.00
_cell.angle_beta   90.00
_cell.angle_gamma   90.00
#
_symmetry.space_group_name_H-M   'P 1'
#
loop_
_entity.id
_entity.type
_entity.pdbx_description
1 polymer ?
#
loop_
_entity_poly.entity_id
_entity_poly.type
_entity_poly.pdbx_seq_one_letter_code
_entity_poly.pdbx_strand_id
1 'polypeptide(L)' 'SLVSAQDYQDYQPSAPRAAPHRLHAQEETRPTPVPILKQINKHNEDGSYTYGYEGADGSFKIETKLATG' A
#
# COMPACT_ATOMS: atom_id res chain seq x y z
N SER A 1 -2.80 18.25 68.70
CA SER A 1 -3.65 17.75 67.61
C SER A 1 -2.80 17.01 66.62
N LEU A 2 -3.06 15.71 66.46
CA LEU A 2 -2.34 14.82 65.53
C LEU A 2 -2.61 15.27 64.09
N VAL A 3 -1.54 15.58 63.35
CA VAL A 3 -1.58 15.79 61.90
C VAL A 3 -1.69 14.45 61.17
N SER A 4 -2.51 14.47 60.13
CA SER A 4 -3.14 13.38 59.40
C SER A 4 -2.27 12.16 59.07
N ALA A 5 -2.70 11.00 59.56
CA ALA A 5 -2.23 9.68 59.11
C ALA A 5 -2.87 9.23 57.78
N GLN A 6 -3.60 10.12 57.09
CA GLN A 6 -4.36 9.77 55.88
C GLN A 6 -3.56 9.96 54.59
N ASP A 7 -2.54 10.82 54.58
CA ASP A 7 -1.79 11.14 53.35
C ASP A 7 -0.88 9.99 52.87
N TYR A 8 -0.68 8.95 53.70
CA TYR A 8 0.12 7.78 53.35
C TYR A 8 -0.64 6.70 52.57
N GLN A 9 -1.98 6.72 52.53
CA GLN A 9 -2.75 5.67 51.85
C GLN A 9 -2.99 5.94 50.35
N ASP A 10 -2.84 7.19 49.90
CA ASP A 10 -3.05 7.56 48.50
C ASP A 10 -1.84 7.31 47.59
N TYR A 11 -0.73 6.78 48.13
CA TYR A 11 0.42 6.36 47.34
C TYR A 11 0.26 4.93 46.81
N GLN A 12 -0.83 4.68 46.06
CA GLN A 12 -0.88 3.53 45.16
C GLN A 12 -0.09 3.90 43.89
N PRO A 13 1.06 3.26 43.59
CA PRO A 13 1.72 3.49 42.31
C PRO A 13 0.74 3.09 41.21
N SER A 14 0.40 4.04 40.34
CA SER A 14 -0.48 3.80 39.21
C SER A 14 0.13 2.68 38.36
N ALA A 15 -0.47 1.50 38.39
CA ALA A 15 -0.03 0.40 37.54
C ALA A 15 -0.01 0.90 36.08
N PRO A 16 1.04 0.60 35.29
CA PRO A 16 1.10 1.04 33.91
C PRO A 16 -0.12 0.47 33.18
N ARG A 17 -0.97 1.37 32.67
CA ARG A 17 -2.12 1.00 31.85
C ARG A 17 -1.60 0.14 30.69
N ALA A 18 -2.05 -1.11 30.62
CA ALA A 18 -1.74 -1.98 29.49
C ALA A 18 -2.09 -1.23 28.20
N ALA A 19 -1.12 -1.11 27.30
CA ALA A 19 -1.33 -0.48 26.01
C ALA A 19 -2.49 -1.22 25.31
N PRO A 20 -3.41 -0.50 24.63
CA PRO A 20 -4.44 -1.17 23.85
C PRO A 20 -3.76 -2.14 22.89
N HIS A 21 -4.27 -3.37 22.81
CA HIS A 21 -3.86 -4.29 21.76
C HIS A 21 -3.95 -3.53 20.43
N ARG A 22 -2.82 -3.37 19.73
CA ARG A 22 -2.85 -2.94 18.34
C ARG A 22 -3.80 -3.91 17.66
N LEU A 23 -4.96 -3.41 17.24
CA LEU A 23 -5.74 -4.08 16.22
C LEU A 23 -4.74 -4.34 15.11
N HIS A 24 -4.40 -5.61 14.88
CA HIS A 24 -3.65 -6.00 13.71
C HIS A 24 -4.52 -5.50 12.55
N ALA A 25 -4.14 -4.35 11.98
CA ALA A 25 -4.61 -3.98 10.67
C ALA A 25 -4.30 -5.22 9.84
N GLN A 26 -5.34 -5.89 9.33
CA GLN A 26 -5.16 -6.91 8.32
C GLN A 26 -4.31 -6.23 7.26
N GLU A 27 -3.03 -6.59 7.21
CA GLU A 27 -2.12 -6.13 6.18
C GLU A 27 -2.66 -6.76 4.91
N GLU A 28 -3.59 -6.06 4.26
CA GLU A 28 -4.03 -6.39 2.92
C GLU A 28 -2.75 -6.46 2.08
N THR A 29 -2.39 -7.68 1.69
CA THR A 29 -1.21 -7.95 0.90
C THR A 29 -1.36 -7.21 -0.42
N ARG A 30 -0.70 -6.06 -0.53
CA ARG A 30 -0.66 -5.31 -1.78
C ARG A 30 0.12 -6.16 -2.79
N PRO A 31 -0.38 -6.34 -4.02
CA PRO A 31 0.39 -7.02 -5.04
C PRO A 31 1.71 -6.28 -5.25
N THR A 32 2.80 -7.03 -5.31
CA THR A 32 4.10 -6.47 -5.71
C THR A 32 3.99 -5.93 -7.14
N PRO A 33 4.59 -4.76 -7.45
CA PRO A 33 4.62 -4.27 -8.82
C PRO A 33 5.24 -5.29 -9.77
N VAL A 34 4.56 -5.61 -10.87
CA VAL A 34 5.10 -6.48 -11.93
C VAL A 34 5.91 -5.61 -12.91
N PRO A 35 7.21 -5.87 -13.12
CA PRO A 35 8.01 -5.13 -14.09
C PRO A 35 7.51 -5.31 -15.53
N ILE A 36 7.61 -4.27 -16.35
CA ILE A 36 7.41 -4.36 -17.80
C ILE A 36 8.75 -4.69 -18.45
N LEU A 37 8.85 -5.87 -19.07
CA LEU A 37 10.06 -6.36 -19.72
C LEU A 37 10.24 -5.78 -21.13
N LYS A 38 9.16 -5.67 -21.90
CA LYS A 38 9.18 -5.13 -23.26
C LYS A 38 8.05 -4.15 -23.47
N GLN A 39 8.31 -3.15 -24.32
CA GLN A 39 7.31 -2.17 -24.76
C GLN A 39 7.34 -2.01 -26.28
N ILE A 40 6.16 -1.76 -26.84
CA ILE A 40 5.96 -1.37 -28.23
C ILE A 40 5.32 0.01 -28.18
N ASN A 41 6.01 1.01 -28.72
CA ASN A 41 5.50 2.38 -28.85
C ASN A 41 5.71 2.81 -30.31
N LYS A 42 4.82 2.37 -31.21
CA LYS A 42 4.93 2.62 -32.65
C LYS A 42 3.83 3.58 -33.10
N HIS A 43 4.25 4.66 -33.73
CA HIS A 43 3.38 5.59 -34.43
C HIS A 43 3.83 5.69 -35.88
N ASN A 44 2.88 5.69 -36.80
CA ASN A 44 3.14 5.80 -38.24
C ASN A 44 2.71 7.20 -38.74
N GLU A 45 3.28 7.63 -39.87
CA GLU A 45 2.98 8.95 -40.47
C GLU A 45 1.51 9.08 -40.92
N ASP A 46 0.85 7.95 -41.21
CA ASP A 46 -0.56 7.91 -41.58
C ASP A 46 -1.51 8.10 -40.38
N GLY A 47 -0.98 8.21 -39.15
CA GLY A 47 -1.76 8.38 -37.92
C GLY A 47 -2.18 7.07 -37.25
N SER A 48 -1.88 5.91 -37.85
CA SER A 48 -2.06 4.62 -37.19
C SER A 48 -1.04 4.41 -36.06
N TYR A 49 -1.38 3.54 -35.11
CA TYR A 49 -0.49 3.25 -33.98
C TYR A 49 -0.58 1.81 -33.50
N THR A 50 0.49 1.37 -32.85
CA THR A 50 0.55 0.13 -32.08
C THR A 50 1.19 0.40 -30.73
N TYR A 51 0.47 0.12 -29.66
CA TYR A 51 0.97 0.16 -28.29
C TYR A 51 0.85 -1.22 -27.65
N GLY A 52 1.87 -1.63 -26.90
CA GLY A 52 1.82 -2.91 -26.21
C GLY A 52 2.93 -3.09 -25.18
N TYR A 53 2.76 -4.10 -24.32
CA TYR A 53 3.74 -4.45 -23.30
C TYR A 53 3.79 -5.96 -23.03
N GLU A 54 4.94 -6.42 -22.54
CA GLU A 54 5.17 -7.76 -21.99
C GLU A 54 5.61 -7.62 -20.52
N GLY A 55 4.85 -8.19 -19.59
CA GLY A 55 5.16 -8.20 -18.15
C GLY A 55 6.11 -9.33 -17.76
N ALA A 56 6.80 -9.18 -16.63
CA ALA A 56 7.68 -10.24 -16.08
C ALA A 56 6.92 -11.49 -15.62
N ASP A 57 5.60 -11.38 -15.49
CA ASP A 57 4.67 -12.48 -15.26
C ASP A 57 4.27 -13.21 -16.56
N GLY A 58 4.84 -12.82 -17.71
CA GLY A 58 4.50 -13.37 -19.02
C GLY A 58 3.18 -12.85 -19.60
N SER A 59 2.52 -11.90 -18.93
CA SER A 59 1.32 -11.26 -19.48
C SER A 59 1.69 -10.40 -20.68
N PHE A 60 0.82 -10.38 -21.69
CA PHE A 60 1.02 -9.59 -22.90
C PHE A 60 -0.26 -8.84 -23.26
N LYS A 61 -0.12 -7.56 -23.60
CA LYS A 61 -1.21 -6.73 -24.14
C LYS A 61 -0.73 -5.93 -25.33
N ILE A 62 -1.57 -5.83 -26.35
CA ILE A 62 -1.35 -5.03 -27.54
C ILE A 62 -2.65 -4.39 -27.99
N GLU A 63 -2.57 -3.14 -28.40
CA GLU A 63 -3.63 -2.39 -29.06
C GLU A 63 -3.07 -1.83 -30.37
N THR A 64 -3.86 -1.92 -31.44
CA THR A 64 -3.53 -1.30 -32.73
C THR A 64 -4.75 -0.55 -33.23
N LYS A 65 -4.54 0.67 -33.72
CA LYS A 65 -5.57 1.43 -34.44
C LYS A 65 -5.08 1.83 -35.81
N LEU A 66 -5.98 1.73 -36.76
CA LEU A 66 -5.80 2.27 -38.10
C LEU A 66 -6.07 3.77 -38.10
N ALA A 67 -5.53 4.47 -39.08
CA ALA A 67 -5.76 5.90 -39.29
C ALA A 67 -7.25 6.25 -39.42
N THR A 68 -8.05 5.34 -39.99
CA THR A 68 -9.43 5.58 -40.42
C THR A 68 -10.51 5.21 -39.41
N GLY A 69 -10.14 4.61 -38.26
CA GLY A 69 -11.08 4.12 -37.25
C GLY A 69 -11.69 2.77 -37.57
#